data_AF-A0A8J8PR40-F1
#
_entry.id   AF-A0A8J8PR40-F1
#
_cell.length_a   1.000
_cell.length_b   1.000
_cell.length_c   1.000
_cell.angle_alpha   90.00
_cell.angle_beta   90.00
_cell.angle_gamma   90.00
#
_symmetry.space_group_name_H-M   'P 1'
#
loop_
_entity.id
_entity.type
_entity.pdbx_description
1 polymer ?
#
loop_
_entity_poly.entity_id
_entity_poly.type
_entity_poly.pdbx_seq_one_letter_code
_entity_poly.pdbx_strand_id
1 'polypeptide(L)'
;MNTVAVKWQKKWEEAKIYESNPDPNRPKFYTTVAFPYPNSPWHIGHGRTYVTADVVARFKRMQGYNVLFPMGFHYTGTPIMAMADGIAKGDKDLIDTFKDIYEISPDVIPKMSDPLFMANYFKEDIKSAMKEIGLSIDWRREFTTIDPEFSSFIIWQFHKLQSKGYVVKDTHPVGWCPVHQLPVGMHDTKGDVEPEIGEFVLIYFNSDKGIFPAATLRPETVFGAIGIWVNPNENYVVANIFGNRMIISERAAFKLSFQIDKDIEIIEKVKGSKLVGMKVKNPITGKEIEVYGGSFVDVDLGTGVVMSVPAHAPFDYY
;
A
#
# COMPACT_ATOMS: atom_id res chain seq x y z
N MET A 1 17.95 -22.59 -23.96
CA MET A 1 18.53 -21.72 -25.00
C MET A 1 19.15 -22.54 -26.13
N ASN A 2 19.21 -22.02 -27.36
CA ASN A 2 19.92 -22.68 -28.46
C ASN A 2 21.44 -22.39 -28.40
N THR A 3 22.22 -23.18 -29.14
CA THR A 3 23.69 -23.11 -29.15
C THR A 3 24.23 -21.78 -29.68
N VAL A 4 23.47 -21.07 -30.51
CA VAL A 4 23.84 -19.78 -31.10
C VAL A 4 23.78 -18.65 -30.07
N ALA A 5 22.72 -18.61 -29.26
CA ALA A 5 22.55 -17.61 -28.21
C ALA A 5 23.69 -17.70 -27.18
N VAL A 6 23.96 -18.90 -26.68
CA VAL A 6 25.03 -19.17 -25.70
C VAL A 6 26.39 -18.75 -26.22
N LYS A 7 26.69 -19.06 -27.50
CA LYS A 7 27.94 -18.65 -28.15
C LYS A 7 28.14 -17.13 -28.14
N TRP A 8 27.11 -16.36 -28.48
CA TRP A 8 27.22 -14.90 -28.57
C TRP A 8 27.24 -14.23 -27.21
N GLN A 9 26.43 -14.67 -26.25
CA GLN A 9 26.45 -14.18 -24.87
C GLN A 9 27.84 -14.32 -24.27
N LYS A 10 28.45 -15.50 -24.40
CA LYS A 10 29.83 -15.74 -23.94
C LYS A 10 30.83 -14.80 -24.59
N LYS A 11 30.76 -14.62 -25.92
CA LYS A 11 31.64 -13.69 -26.63
C LYS A 11 31.46 -12.25 -26.18
N TRP A 12 30.24 -11.81 -25.91
CA TRP A 12 29.95 -10.45 -25.48
C TRP A 12 30.49 -10.18 -24.08
N GLU A 13 30.34 -11.13 -23.16
CA GLU A 13 30.86 -11.04 -21.79
C GLU A 13 32.40 -11.04 -21.78
N GLU A 14 33.03 -11.98 -22.50
CA GLU A 14 34.49 -12.09 -22.58
C GLU A 14 35.13 -10.83 -23.18
N ALA A 15 34.54 -10.29 -24.24
CA ALA A 15 35.01 -9.07 -24.89
C ALA A 15 34.51 -7.79 -24.20
N LYS A 16 33.69 -7.90 -23.15
CA LYS A 16 33.18 -6.77 -22.35
C LYS A 16 32.53 -5.67 -23.19
N ILE A 17 31.83 -6.05 -24.27
CA ILE A 17 31.45 -5.10 -25.33
C ILE A 17 30.39 -4.08 -24.90
N TYR A 18 29.69 -4.35 -23.79
CA TYR A 18 28.66 -3.46 -23.24
C TYR A 18 29.18 -2.61 -22.07
N GLU A 19 30.41 -2.84 -21.61
CA GLU A 19 31.09 -2.01 -20.63
C GLU A 19 31.47 -0.68 -21.29
N SER A 20 30.80 0.41 -20.91
CA SER A 20 31.04 1.73 -21.49
C SER A 20 31.83 2.61 -20.53
N ASN A 21 32.91 3.20 -21.05
CA ASN A 21 33.64 4.28 -20.41
C ASN A 21 33.31 5.60 -21.14
N PRO A 22 33.31 6.75 -20.44
CA PRO A 22 33.13 8.04 -21.09
C PRO A 22 34.14 8.25 -22.23
N ASP A 23 33.64 8.67 -23.38
CA ASP A 23 34.45 8.93 -24.58
C ASP A 23 34.02 10.28 -25.19
N PRO A 24 34.85 11.32 -25.08
CA PRO A 24 34.55 12.64 -25.63
C PRO A 24 34.38 12.68 -27.15
N ASN A 25 34.91 11.69 -27.87
CA ASN A 25 34.89 11.67 -29.33
C ASN A 25 33.61 11.08 -29.92
N ARG A 26 32.73 10.53 -29.07
CA ARG A 26 31.48 9.89 -29.48
C ARG A 26 30.29 10.55 -28.79
N PRO A 27 29.16 10.73 -29.49
CA PRO A 27 27.96 11.27 -28.85
C PRO A 27 27.48 10.29 -27.77
N LYS A 28 27.21 10.79 -26.56
CA LYS A 28 26.72 9.96 -25.44
C LYS A 28 25.25 9.61 -25.63
N PHE A 29 24.86 8.42 -25.18
CA PHE A 29 23.47 8.04 -24.99
C PHE A 29 23.34 7.25 -23.70
N TYR A 30 22.61 7.79 -22.73
CA TYR A 30 22.36 7.14 -21.45
C TYR A 30 20.89 6.78 -21.39
N THR A 31 20.60 5.49 -21.23
CA THR A 31 19.24 4.98 -21.04
C THR A 31 19.14 4.19 -19.76
N THR A 32 17.97 4.23 -19.13
CA THR A 32 17.62 3.50 -17.93
C THR A 32 16.23 2.93 -18.08
N VAL A 33 15.96 1.90 -17.29
CA VAL A 33 14.63 1.36 -17.06
C VAL A 33 14.48 1.22 -15.55
N ALA A 34 13.26 1.35 -15.04
CA ALA A 34 13.03 1.15 -13.61
C ALA A 34 13.60 -0.21 -13.19
N PHE A 35 14.49 -0.21 -12.21
CA PHE A 35 15.08 -1.43 -11.68
C PHE A 35 14.01 -2.36 -11.07
N PRO A 36 14.17 -3.68 -11.17
CA PRO A 36 13.19 -4.63 -10.66
C PRO A 36 13.20 -4.68 -9.13
N TYR A 37 12.04 -4.98 -8.57
CA TYR A 37 11.88 -5.33 -7.16
C TYR A 37 12.02 -6.86 -7.02
N PRO A 38 13.01 -7.39 -6.27
CA PRO A 38 13.35 -8.81 -6.27
C PRO A 38 12.56 -9.58 -5.21
N ASN A 39 11.24 -9.71 -5.40
CA ASN A 39 10.36 -10.52 -4.55
C ASN A 39 9.70 -11.70 -5.29
N SER A 40 9.92 -11.79 -6.61
CA SER A 40 9.43 -12.88 -7.45
C SER A 40 10.33 -13.04 -8.68
N PRO A 41 10.21 -14.16 -9.41
CA PRO A 41 10.84 -14.30 -10.72
C PRO A 41 10.28 -13.30 -11.75
N TRP A 42 11.01 -13.15 -12.84
CA TRP A 42 10.59 -12.31 -13.96
C TRP A 42 9.51 -12.94 -14.84
N HIS A 43 8.32 -12.35 -14.90
CA HIS A 43 7.31 -12.67 -15.92
C HIS A 43 7.49 -11.89 -17.25
N ILE A 44 6.76 -12.29 -18.30
CA ILE A 44 6.86 -11.70 -19.66
C ILE A 44 6.60 -10.18 -19.73
N GLY A 45 5.75 -9.66 -18.84
CA GLY A 45 5.54 -8.21 -18.70
C GLY A 45 6.82 -7.44 -18.39
N HIS A 46 7.69 -7.97 -17.51
CA HIS A 46 9.02 -7.43 -17.29
C HIS A 46 9.83 -7.48 -18.59
N GLY A 47 9.88 -8.66 -19.24
CA GLY A 47 10.60 -8.85 -20.51
C GLY A 47 10.33 -7.74 -21.53
N ARG A 48 9.05 -7.38 -21.75
CA ARG A 48 8.68 -6.25 -22.62
C ARG A 48 9.38 -4.95 -22.21
N THR A 49 9.31 -4.58 -20.94
CA THR A 49 9.84 -3.33 -20.41
C THR A 49 11.37 -3.24 -20.57
N TYR A 50 12.11 -4.28 -20.18
CA TYR A 50 13.58 -4.28 -20.24
C TYR A 50 14.12 -4.46 -21.66
N VAL A 51 13.51 -5.32 -22.48
CA VAL A 51 13.91 -5.52 -23.88
C VAL A 51 13.67 -4.24 -24.70
N THR A 52 12.61 -3.47 -24.41
CA THR A 52 12.36 -2.20 -25.11
C THR A 52 13.53 -1.22 -24.92
N ALA A 53 14.03 -1.07 -23.69
CA ALA A 53 15.19 -0.24 -23.42
C ALA A 53 16.46 -0.76 -24.11
N ASP A 54 16.63 -2.09 -24.14
CA ASP A 54 17.76 -2.74 -24.80
C ASP A 54 17.78 -2.56 -26.32
N VAL A 55 16.62 -2.69 -26.98
CA VAL A 55 16.48 -2.45 -28.42
C VAL A 55 16.93 -1.03 -28.78
N VAL A 56 16.52 -0.03 -28.00
CA VAL A 56 16.96 1.36 -28.19
C VAL A 56 18.45 1.51 -27.93
N ALA A 57 18.98 0.90 -26.86
CA ALA A 57 20.40 0.93 -26.54
C ALA A 57 21.25 0.35 -27.68
N ARG A 58 20.86 -0.81 -28.23
CA ARG A 58 21.53 -1.45 -29.36
C ARG A 58 21.43 -0.63 -30.65
N PHE A 59 20.23 -0.13 -30.96
CA PHE A 59 20.02 0.77 -32.10
C PHE A 59 20.95 1.98 -32.03
N LYS A 60 21.07 2.62 -30.86
CA LYS A 60 21.98 3.76 -30.65
C LYS A 60 23.45 3.38 -30.77
N ARG A 61 23.87 2.20 -30.31
CA ARG A 61 25.24 1.69 -30.53
C ARG A 61 25.55 1.54 -32.01
N MET A 62 24.61 1.01 -32.80
CA MET A 62 24.77 0.88 -34.26
C MET A 62 24.84 2.24 -34.97
N GLN A 63 24.22 3.28 -34.40
CA GLN A 63 24.34 4.67 -34.86
C GLN A 63 25.66 5.36 -34.42
N GLY A 64 26.59 4.63 -33.78
CA GLY A 64 27.90 5.15 -33.36
C GLY A 64 27.94 5.81 -31.97
N TYR A 65 26.81 5.89 -31.26
CA TYR A 65 26.76 6.50 -29.93
C TYR A 65 27.57 5.69 -28.90
N ASN A 66 28.17 6.38 -27.94
CA ASN A 66 28.71 5.77 -26.74
C ASN A 66 27.56 5.54 -25.75
N VAL A 67 27.05 4.31 -25.72
CA VAL A 67 25.82 3.95 -25.00
C VAL A 67 26.15 3.40 -23.62
N LEU A 68 25.53 3.98 -22.60
CA LEU A 68 25.47 3.41 -21.24
C LEU A 68 24.04 2.91 -20.97
N PHE A 69 23.93 1.62 -20.63
CA PHE A 69 22.71 0.99 -20.13
C PHE A 69 23.07 0.17 -18.88
N PRO A 70 22.90 0.71 -17.67
CA PRO A 70 23.20 0.03 -16.42
C PRO A 70 21.94 -0.63 -15.83
N MET A 71 22.11 -1.41 -14.77
CA MET A 71 21.02 -1.99 -14.00
C MET A 71 21.32 -1.94 -12.51
N GLY A 72 20.30 -1.76 -11.68
CA GLY A 72 20.36 -1.96 -10.23
C GLY A 72 19.18 -2.83 -9.78
N PHE A 73 19.03 -3.02 -8.47
CA PHE A 73 17.93 -3.80 -7.89
C PHE A 73 17.29 -3.08 -6.71
N HIS A 74 15.96 -3.02 -6.70
CA HIS A 74 15.19 -2.24 -5.73
C HIS A 74 14.83 -3.10 -4.52
N TYR A 75 15.58 -2.97 -3.42
CA TYR A 75 15.33 -3.71 -2.17
C TYR A 75 14.45 -2.93 -1.19
N THR A 76 14.26 -1.63 -1.42
CA THR A 76 13.54 -0.74 -0.51
C THR A 76 12.04 -0.92 -0.68
N GLY A 77 11.37 -1.32 0.39
CA GLY A 77 9.92 -1.53 0.42
C GLY A 77 9.55 -2.57 1.47
N THR A 78 8.26 -2.65 1.82
CA THR A 78 7.76 -3.69 2.73
C THR A 78 7.27 -4.99 2.04
N PRO A 79 7.07 -5.11 0.71
CA PRO A 79 6.51 -6.36 0.15
C PRO A 79 7.40 -7.58 0.37
N ILE A 80 8.74 -7.43 0.38
CA ILE A 80 9.67 -8.54 0.68
C ILE A 80 9.50 -8.96 2.14
N MET A 81 9.36 -7.99 3.06
CA MET A 81 9.13 -8.26 4.47
C MET A 81 7.79 -8.95 4.70
N ALA A 82 6.74 -8.50 4.01
CA ALA A 82 5.40 -9.09 4.10
C ALA A 82 5.37 -10.53 3.57
N MET A 83 6.02 -10.80 2.42
CA MET A 83 6.13 -12.16 1.90
C MET A 83 6.98 -13.06 2.82
N ALA A 84 8.11 -12.56 3.33
CA ALA A 84 8.96 -13.32 4.25
C ALA A 84 8.22 -13.69 5.54
N ASP A 85 7.45 -12.76 6.12
CA ASP A 85 6.58 -13.00 7.28
C ASP A 85 5.46 -14.00 6.94
N GLY A 86 4.89 -13.93 5.73
CA GLY A 86 3.93 -14.92 5.24
C GLY A 86 4.51 -16.34 5.19
N ILE A 87 5.72 -16.50 4.65
CA ILE A 87 6.44 -17.79 4.66
C ILE A 87 6.70 -18.26 6.10
N ALA A 88 7.15 -17.37 6.98
CA ALA A 88 7.42 -17.70 8.39
C ALA A 88 6.15 -18.17 9.13
N LYS A 89 4.98 -17.64 8.77
CA LYS A 89 3.67 -18.02 9.33
C LYS A 89 3.05 -19.26 8.66
N GLY A 90 3.68 -19.80 7.62
CA GLY A 90 3.14 -20.93 6.89
C GLY A 90 1.94 -20.56 6.01
N ASP A 91 1.93 -19.36 5.42
CA ASP A 91 0.91 -18.96 4.44
C ASP A 91 0.91 -19.93 3.25
N LYS A 92 -0.13 -20.75 3.19
CA LYS A 92 -0.25 -21.84 2.22
C LYS A 92 -0.35 -21.32 0.78
N ASP A 93 -1.08 -20.23 0.54
CA ASP A 93 -1.26 -19.68 -0.81
C ASP A 93 0.10 -19.20 -1.36
N LEU A 94 0.88 -18.55 -0.51
CA LEU A 94 2.22 -18.06 -0.86
C LEU A 94 3.21 -19.21 -1.09
N ILE A 95 3.20 -20.22 -0.21
CA ILE A 95 4.07 -21.40 -0.33
C ILE A 95 3.74 -22.20 -1.60
N ASP A 96 2.46 -22.42 -1.88
CA ASP A 96 2.00 -23.12 -3.08
C ASP A 96 2.39 -22.30 -4.34
N THR A 97 2.29 -20.97 -4.31
CA THR A 97 2.79 -20.10 -5.39
C THR A 97 4.30 -20.27 -5.61
N PHE A 98 5.10 -20.24 -4.54
CA PHE A 98 6.56 -20.37 -4.64
C PHE A 98 6.97 -21.73 -5.20
N LYS A 99 6.25 -22.79 -4.83
CA LYS A 99 6.54 -24.14 -5.26
C LYS A 99 6.03 -24.44 -6.67
N ASP A 100 4.77 -24.14 -6.94
CA ASP A 100 4.07 -24.63 -8.12
C ASP A 100 4.09 -23.64 -9.29
N ILE A 101 4.22 -22.33 -9.01
CA ILE A 101 4.28 -21.27 -10.04
C ILE A 101 5.71 -20.81 -10.27
N TYR A 102 6.46 -20.54 -9.19
CA TYR A 102 7.86 -20.08 -9.28
C TYR A 102 8.86 -21.23 -9.34
N GLU A 103 8.41 -22.47 -9.17
CA GLU A 103 9.22 -23.69 -9.26
C GLU A 103 10.47 -23.65 -8.34
N ILE A 104 10.35 -22.97 -7.18
CA ILE A 104 11.43 -22.86 -6.20
C ILE A 104 11.56 -24.19 -5.45
N SER A 105 12.80 -24.67 -5.31
CA SER A 105 13.09 -25.90 -4.58
C SER A 105 12.50 -25.87 -3.15
N PRO A 106 11.80 -26.93 -2.71
CA PRO A 106 11.23 -27.00 -1.36
C PRO A 106 12.23 -26.75 -0.23
N ASP A 107 13.51 -27.08 -0.42
CA ASP A 107 14.56 -26.86 0.59
C ASP A 107 15.00 -25.38 0.70
N VAL A 108 14.63 -24.56 -0.28
CA VAL A 108 14.93 -23.12 -0.33
C VAL A 108 13.79 -22.30 0.26
N ILE A 109 12.53 -22.72 0.06
CA ILE A 109 11.34 -21.98 0.50
C ILE A 109 11.40 -21.58 1.99
N PRO A 110 11.75 -22.47 2.96
CA PRO A 110 11.83 -22.08 4.37
C PRO A 110 12.83 -20.95 4.64
N LYS A 111 13.93 -20.86 3.86
CA LYS A 111 14.95 -19.82 4.01
C LYS A 111 14.46 -18.45 3.55
N MET A 112 13.42 -18.41 2.72
CA MET A 112 12.77 -17.17 2.29
C MET A 112 12.03 -16.46 3.43
N SER A 113 11.91 -17.06 4.61
CA SER A 113 11.47 -16.34 5.81
C SER A 113 12.44 -15.24 6.26
N ASP A 114 13.69 -15.25 5.78
CA ASP A 114 14.61 -14.12 5.88
C ASP A 114 14.44 -13.17 4.67
N PRO A 115 14.00 -11.91 4.88
CA PRO A 115 13.84 -10.92 3.82
C PRO A 115 15.09 -10.72 2.96
N LEU A 116 16.28 -10.69 3.58
CA LEU A 116 17.54 -10.47 2.87
C LEU A 116 17.90 -11.67 1.99
N PHE A 117 17.70 -12.88 2.51
CA PHE A 117 17.86 -14.10 1.72
C PHE A 117 16.94 -14.11 0.51
N MET A 118 15.63 -13.81 0.70
CA MET A 118 14.66 -13.75 -0.38
C MET A 118 15.06 -12.75 -1.46
N ALA A 119 15.38 -11.51 -1.06
CA ALA A 119 15.78 -10.45 -1.97
C ALA A 119 17.02 -10.83 -2.81
N ASN A 120 18.03 -11.41 -2.16
CA ASN A 120 19.25 -11.85 -2.82
C ASN A 120 19.01 -13.03 -3.77
N TYR A 121 18.14 -13.97 -3.40
CA TYR A 121 17.79 -15.09 -4.27
C TYR A 121 17.14 -14.60 -5.58
N PHE A 122 16.09 -13.78 -5.47
CA PHE A 122 15.39 -13.27 -6.66
C PHE A 122 16.23 -12.28 -7.45
N LYS A 123 17.10 -11.50 -6.80
CA LYS A 123 18.09 -10.65 -7.49
C LYS A 123 18.94 -11.49 -8.45
N GLU A 124 19.54 -12.57 -7.96
CA GLU A 124 20.43 -13.41 -8.78
C GLU A 124 19.66 -14.19 -9.86
N ASP A 125 18.42 -14.61 -9.57
CA ASP A 125 17.51 -15.20 -10.56
C ASP A 125 17.20 -14.23 -11.70
N ILE A 126 16.73 -13.02 -11.36
CA ILE A 126 16.42 -11.95 -12.33
C ILE A 126 17.65 -11.56 -13.13
N LYS A 127 18.81 -11.40 -12.46
CA LYS A 127 20.09 -11.09 -13.13
C LYS A 127 20.48 -12.18 -14.12
N SER A 128 20.31 -13.44 -13.74
CA SER A 128 20.57 -14.58 -14.62
C SER A 128 19.64 -14.51 -15.83
N ALA A 129 18.33 -14.32 -15.63
CA ALA A 129 17.37 -14.15 -16.71
C ALA A 129 17.72 -12.99 -17.65
N MET A 130 18.14 -11.83 -17.13
CA MET A 130 18.62 -10.68 -17.91
C MET A 130 19.83 -11.04 -18.81
N LYS A 131 20.78 -11.79 -18.26
CA LYS A 131 21.95 -12.28 -19.02
C LYS A 131 21.55 -13.32 -20.07
N GLU A 132 20.63 -14.23 -19.72
CA GLU A 132 20.12 -15.28 -20.61
C GLU A 132 19.30 -14.76 -21.79
N ILE A 133 18.59 -13.65 -21.64
CA ILE A 133 17.94 -12.99 -22.78
C ILE A 133 18.90 -12.04 -23.52
N GLY A 134 20.12 -11.87 -23.01
CA GLY A 134 21.20 -11.15 -23.66
C GLY A 134 21.05 -9.63 -23.61
N LEU A 135 20.53 -9.07 -22.52
CA LEU A 135 20.47 -7.61 -22.37
C LEU A 135 21.88 -7.00 -22.38
N SER A 136 22.02 -5.86 -23.05
CA SER A 136 23.27 -5.14 -23.26
C SER A 136 23.64 -4.22 -22.08
N ILE A 137 23.66 -4.80 -20.88
CA ILE A 137 23.85 -4.11 -19.62
C ILE A 137 25.34 -4.01 -19.25
N ASP A 138 25.76 -2.86 -18.72
CA ASP A 138 27.05 -2.69 -18.04
C ASP A 138 26.94 -3.12 -16.57
N TRP A 139 27.21 -4.40 -16.31
CA TRP A 139 27.08 -5.02 -14.98
C TRP A 139 28.08 -4.50 -13.93
N ARG A 140 29.13 -3.77 -14.32
CA ARG A 140 30.06 -3.15 -13.36
C ARG A 140 29.41 -2.06 -12.50
N ARG A 141 28.25 -1.57 -12.94
CA ARG A 141 27.48 -0.50 -12.29
C ARG A 141 26.26 -1.04 -11.55
N GLU A 142 26.23 -2.34 -11.29
CA GLU A 142 25.23 -2.98 -10.46
C GLU A 142 25.31 -2.48 -9.02
N PHE A 143 24.15 -2.22 -8.42
CA PHE A 143 24.00 -1.90 -7.01
C PHE A 143 22.61 -2.35 -6.52
N THR A 144 22.45 -2.46 -5.21
CA THR A 144 21.16 -2.60 -4.55
C THR A 144 20.81 -1.32 -3.81
N THR A 145 19.53 -1.03 -3.61
CA THR A 145 19.12 0.19 -2.90
C THR A 145 19.45 0.20 -1.40
N ILE A 146 19.99 -0.89 -0.87
CA ILE A 146 20.47 -0.98 0.51
C ILE A 146 22.01 -0.92 0.61
N ASP A 147 22.72 -0.79 -0.50
CA ASP A 147 24.18 -0.66 -0.49
C ASP A 147 24.60 0.63 0.27
N PRO A 148 25.69 0.61 1.05
CA PRO A 148 26.14 1.79 1.80
C PRO A 148 26.42 3.03 0.94
N GLU A 149 26.96 2.82 -0.26
CA GLU A 149 27.27 3.88 -1.23
C GLU A 149 25.99 4.51 -1.78
N PHE A 150 24.99 3.69 -2.11
CA PHE A 150 23.69 4.19 -2.57
C PHE A 150 22.92 4.89 -1.44
N SER A 151 22.99 4.34 -0.22
CA SER A 151 22.41 4.96 0.98
C SER A 151 23.00 6.36 1.23
N SER A 152 24.31 6.52 1.06
CA SER A 152 24.99 7.82 1.16
C SER A 152 24.49 8.82 0.09
N PHE A 153 24.23 8.35 -1.12
CA PHE A 153 23.63 9.16 -2.19
C PHE A 153 22.19 9.60 -1.84
N ILE A 154 21.38 8.71 -1.27
CA ILE A 154 20.01 9.04 -0.83
C ILE A 154 20.03 10.05 0.33
N ILE A 155 20.91 9.87 1.32
CA ILE A 155 21.09 10.84 2.43
C ILE A 155 21.43 12.23 1.88
N TRP A 156 22.38 12.30 0.95
CA TRP A 156 22.72 13.55 0.27
C TRP A 156 21.51 14.17 -0.45
N GLN A 157 20.72 13.37 -1.16
CA GLN A 157 19.52 13.82 -1.87
C GLN A 157 18.50 14.43 -0.90
N PHE A 158 18.19 13.75 0.21
CA PHE A 158 17.24 14.24 1.22
C PHE A 158 17.73 15.53 1.89
N HIS A 159 19.02 15.65 2.21
CA HIS A 159 19.57 16.92 2.70
C HIS A 159 19.42 18.06 1.68
N LYS A 160 19.59 17.79 0.38
CA LYS A 160 19.35 18.80 -0.65
C LYS A 160 17.88 19.21 -0.73
N LEU A 161 16.95 18.26 -0.66
CA LEU A 161 15.51 18.54 -0.63
C LEU A 161 15.14 19.36 0.62
N GLN A 162 15.67 18.99 1.78
CA GLN A 162 15.46 19.70 3.04
C GLN A 162 16.01 21.14 2.97
N SER A 163 17.22 21.33 2.43
CA SER A 163 17.83 22.66 2.29
C SER A 163 17.04 23.62 1.38
N LYS A 164 16.18 23.06 0.51
CA LYS A 164 15.29 23.81 -0.38
C LYS A 164 13.88 23.98 0.19
N GLY A 165 13.60 23.47 1.39
CA GLY A 165 12.28 23.53 2.03
C GLY A 165 11.26 22.55 1.44
N TYR A 166 11.68 21.51 0.72
CA TYR A 166 10.78 20.49 0.15
C TYR A 166 10.47 19.33 1.09
N VAL A 167 11.11 19.28 2.26
CA VAL A 167 10.84 18.28 3.30
C VAL A 167 10.06 18.96 4.42
N VAL A 168 8.80 18.57 4.59
CA VAL A 168 7.89 19.08 5.61
C VAL A 168 7.46 17.96 6.55
N LYS A 169 6.95 18.32 7.72
CA LYS A 169 6.34 17.39 8.68
C LYS A 169 4.91 17.84 8.93
N ASP A 170 3.96 16.94 8.70
CA ASP A 170 2.54 17.16 8.92
C ASP A 170 1.84 15.84 9.26
N THR A 171 0.58 15.90 9.67
CA THR A 171 -0.29 14.75 9.84
C THR A 171 -1.01 14.42 8.52
N HIS A 172 -1.02 13.15 8.13
CA HIS A 172 -1.69 12.70 6.92
C HIS A 172 -2.31 11.33 7.15
N PRO A 173 -3.57 11.08 6.72
CA PRO A 173 -4.13 9.73 6.79
C PRO A 173 -3.36 8.82 5.84
N VAL A 174 -3.11 7.59 6.26
CA VAL A 174 -2.39 6.58 5.48
C VAL A 174 -3.08 5.23 5.63
N GLY A 175 -2.93 4.36 4.63
CA GLY A 175 -3.19 2.93 4.83
C GLY A 175 -2.34 2.47 6.02
N TRP A 176 -2.93 1.75 6.97
CA TRP A 176 -2.26 1.36 8.21
C TRP A 176 -2.46 -0.12 8.50
N CYS A 177 -1.36 -0.85 8.74
CA CYS A 177 -1.44 -2.22 9.24
C CYS A 177 -1.44 -2.24 10.78
N PRO A 178 -2.55 -2.62 11.44
CA PRO A 178 -2.61 -2.66 12.90
C PRO A 178 -1.75 -3.77 13.51
N VAL A 179 -1.35 -4.78 12.73
CA VAL A 179 -0.50 -5.90 13.18
C VAL A 179 0.97 -5.48 13.22
N HIS A 180 1.48 -4.87 12.14
CA HIS A 180 2.89 -4.48 12.02
C HIS A 180 3.16 -3.03 12.46
N GLN A 181 2.12 -2.25 12.74
CA GLN A 181 2.20 -0.84 13.18
C GLN A 181 3.02 0.04 12.23
N LEU A 182 2.74 -0.08 10.93
CA LEU A 182 3.42 0.66 9.88
C LEU A 182 2.43 1.12 8.80
N PRO A 183 2.75 2.22 8.09
CA PRO A 183 1.99 2.63 6.92
C PRO A 183 2.17 1.61 5.80
N VAL A 184 1.09 1.32 5.09
CA VAL A 184 1.05 0.41 3.92
C VAL A 184 0.60 1.18 2.69
N GLY A 185 1.30 0.99 1.58
CA GLY A 185 0.88 1.41 0.24
C GLY A 185 0.39 0.24 -0.60
N MET A 186 0.03 0.51 -1.86
CA MET A 186 -0.41 -0.51 -2.84
C MET A 186 0.38 -1.82 -2.76
N HIS A 187 1.72 -1.74 -2.85
CA HIS A 187 2.60 -2.91 -2.89
C HIS A 187 2.63 -3.74 -1.61
N ASP A 188 2.16 -3.19 -0.51
CA ASP A 188 2.17 -3.84 0.80
C ASP A 188 0.86 -4.58 1.09
N THR A 189 -0.16 -4.43 0.23
CA THR A 189 -1.47 -5.05 0.39
C THR A 189 -1.59 -6.34 -0.42
N LYS A 190 -2.50 -7.24 0.01
CA LYS A 190 -2.79 -8.46 -0.74
C LYS A 190 -3.41 -8.09 -2.10
N GLY A 191 -2.73 -8.43 -3.18
CA GLY A 191 -3.19 -8.19 -4.56
C GLY A 191 -2.85 -6.80 -5.11
N ASP A 192 -1.89 -6.09 -4.51
CA ASP A 192 -1.44 -4.76 -4.98
C ASP A 192 -2.60 -3.75 -5.10
N VAL A 193 -3.46 -3.66 -4.07
CA VAL A 193 -4.60 -2.74 -4.03
C VAL A 193 -4.22 -1.48 -3.27
N GLU A 194 -4.33 -0.32 -3.91
CA GLU A 194 -4.10 0.96 -3.21
C GLU A 194 -5.15 1.15 -2.11
N PRO A 195 -4.74 1.41 -0.84
CA PRO A 195 -5.70 1.72 0.21
C PRO A 195 -6.49 2.99 -0.12
N GLU A 196 -7.80 2.85 -0.30
CA GLU A 196 -8.68 4.01 -0.48
C GLU A 196 -8.94 4.70 0.86
N ILE A 197 -8.64 5.99 0.93
CA ILE A 197 -8.89 6.83 2.10
C ILE A 197 -10.15 7.65 1.83
N GLY A 198 -11.25 7.26 2.47
CA GLY A 198 -12.50 8.00 2.48
C GLY A 198 -12.60 8.97 3.65
N GLU A 199 -13.20 10.13 3.43
CA GLU A 199 -13.51 11.10 4.47
C GLU A 199 -15.02 11.12 4.74
N PHE A 200 -15.40 11.02 6.02
CA PHE A 200 -16.79 11.18 6.46
C PHE A 200 -16.91 12.41 7.36
N VAL A 201 -17.98 13.17 7.18
CA VAL A 201 -18.36 14.21 8.14
C VAL A 201 -19.15 13.55 9.27
N LEU A 202 -18.73 13.77 10.51
CA LEU A 202 -19.46 13.31 11.69
C LEU A 202 -20.36 14.43 12.22
N ILE A 203 -21.67 14.20 12.24
CA ILE A 203 -22.65 15.14 12.77
C ILE A 203 -23.12 14.65 14.14
N TYR A 204 -22.97 15.50 15.16
CA TYR A 204 -23.20 15.10 16.56
C TYR A 204 -24.64 15.34 16.98
N PHE A 205 -25.42 14.26 17.09
CA PHE A 205 -26.79 14.29 17.60
C PHE A 205 -26.78 14.02 19.11
N ASN A 206 -27.22 15.00 19.90
CA ASN A 206 -27.11 14.94 21.36
C ASN A 206 -28.30 14.23 21.99
N SER A 207 -28.07 13.42 23.03
CA SER A 207 -29.11 12.84 23.87
C SER A 207 -28.73 12.93 25.35
N ASP A 208 -29.69 12.68 26.25
CA ASP A 208 -29.44 12.56 27.69
C ASP A 208 -28.47 11.41 28.03
N LYS A 209 -28.27 10.47 27.09
CA LYS A 209 -27.36 9.34 27.23
C LYS A 209 -26.04 9.55 26.47
N GLY A 210 -25.79 10.72 25.89
CA GLY A 210 -24.57 11.00 25.16
C GLY A 210 -24.81 11.29 23.67
N ILE A 211 -23.73 11.35 22.92
CA ILE A 211 -23.70 11.83 21.54
C ILE A 211 -23.76 10.65 20.59
N PHE A 212 -24.62 10.76 19.58
CA PHE A 212 -24.69 9.88 18.41
C PHE A 212 -24.02 10.59 17.24
N PRO A 213 -22.71 10.36 16.97
CA PRO A 213 -22.02 10.95 15.84
C PRO A 213 -22.41 10.21 14.56
N ALA A 214 -23.36 10.75 13.80
CA ALA A 214 -23.78 10.16 12.54
C ALA A 214 -22.76 10.46 11.44
N ALA A 215 -22.23 9.42 10.79
CA ALA A 215 -21.30 9.56 9.67
C ALA A 215 -22.06 9.79 8.37
N THR A 216 -21.66 10.81 7.59
CA THR A 216 -22.27 11.13 6.29
C THR A 216 -21.27 11.69 5.29
N LEU A 217 -21.50 11.41 4.01
CA LEU A 217 -20.84 12.07 2.87
C LEU A 217 -21.63 13.30 2.38
N ARG A 218 -22.82 13.53 2.95
CA ARG A 218 -23.78 14.55 2.51
C ARG A 218 -24.22 15.41 3.70
N PRO A 219 -23.32 16.22 4.28
CA PRO A 219 -23.62 17.01 5.47
C PRO A 219 -24.76 18.02 5.23
N GLU A 220 -25.00 18.44 3.99
CA GLU A 220 -26.10 19.34 3.62
C GLU A 220 -27.49 18.78 3.93
N THR A 221 -27.62 17.45 4.03
CA THR A 221 -28.91 16.77 4.24
C THR A 221 -29.40 16.80 5.69
N VAL A 222 -28.57 17.28 6.64
CA VAL A 222 -28.89 17.34 8.07
C VAL A 222 -30.17 18.13 8.40
N PHE A 223 -30.56 19.11 7.58
CA PHE A 223 -31.80 19.86 7.75
C PHE A 223 -33.06 19.00 7.57
N GLY A 224 -32.95 17.94 6.77
CA GLY A 224 -34.01 16.97 6.51
C GLY A 224 -33.94 15.72 7.38
N ALA A 225 -33.01 15.66 8.35
CA ALA A 225 -32.86 14.48 9.19
C ALA A 225 -34.06 14.33 10.14
N ILE A 226 -34.79 13.22 9.99
CA ILE A 226 -36.01 12.90 10.77
C ILE A 226 -35.77 11.84 11.84
N GLY A 227 -34.61 11.18 11.83
CA GLY A 227 -34.25 10.13 12.78
C GLY A 227 -32.78 9.74 12.68
N ILE A 228 -32.37 8.82 13.54
CA ILE A 228 -31.06 8.16 13.49
C ILE A 228 -31.28 6.67 13.31
N TRP A 229 -30.53 6.03 12.43
CA TRP A 229 -30.51 4.58 12.28
C TRP A 229 -29.33 3.96 13.03
N VAL A 230 -29.62 2.88 13.74
CA VAL A 230 -28.63 1.96 14.34
C VAL A 230 -29.03 0.52 14.02
N ASN A 231 -28.06 -0.38 13.92
CA ASN A 231 -28.35 -1.79 13.70
C ASN A 231 -28.69 -2.47 15.04
N PRO A 232 -29.94 -2.93 15.26
CA PRO A 232 -30.35 -3.47 16.56
C PRO A 232 -29.65 -4.81 16.90
N ASN A 233 -29.17 -5.51 15.87
CA ASN A 233 -28.55 -6.83 16.00
C ASN A 233 -27.05 -6.76 16.27
N GLU A 234 -26.45 -5.57 16.22
CA GLU A 234 -25.01 -5.38 16.35
C GLU A 234 -24.59 -4.76 17.70
N ASN A 235 -23.28 -4.76 17.95
CA ASN A 235 -22.68 -4.23 19.18
C ASN A 235 -22.17 -2.81 18.97
N TYR A 236 -22.50 -1.97 19.95
CA TYR A 236 -22.04 -0.59 20.07
C TYR A 236 -21.25 -0.46 21.37
N VAL A 237 -20.48 0.61 21.45
CA VAL A 237 -19.78 1.02 22.66
C VAL A 237 -20.19 2.43 23.02
N VAL A 238 -20.22 2.68 24.32
CA VAL A 238 -20.19 4.02 24.85
C VAL A 238 -18.72 4.32 25.17
N ALA A 239 -18.16 5.32 24.53
CA ALA A 239 -16.76 5.70 24.69
C ALA A 239 -16.65 7.17 25.09
N ASN A 240 -15.67 7.49 25.93
CA ASN A 240 -15.22 8.86 26.13
C ASN A 240 -14.27 9.20 24.98
N ILE A 241 -14.63 10.18 24.16
CA ILE A 241 -13.85 10.65 23.02
C ILE A 241 -13.77 12.18 23.10
N PHE A 242 -12.57 12.74 23.24
CA PHE A 242 -12.38 14.19 23.46
C PHE A 242 -13.18 14.75 24.65
N GLY A 243 -13.30 13.98 25.73
CA GLY A 243 -14.10 14.36 26.91
C GLY A 243 -15.62 14.23 26.72
N ASN A 244 -16.10 13.71 25.59
CA ASN A 244 -17.52 13.54 25.31
C ASN A 244 -17.92 12.06 25.37
N ARG A 245 -19.06 11.78 26.00
CA ARG A 245 -19.68 10.45 25.99
C ARG A 245 -20.33 10.20 24.62
N MET A 246 -19.65 9.46 23.74
CA MET A 246 -20.13 9.12 22.39
C MET A 246 -20.59 7.66 22.29
N ILE A 247 -21.58 7.40 21.44
CA ILE A 247 -22.15 6.09 21.17
C ILE A 247 -21.87 5.73 19.71
N ILE A 248 -20.99 4.75 19.49
CA ILE A 248 -20.52 4.33 18.16
C ILE A 248 -20.42 2.81 18.08
N SER A 249 -20.29 2.24 16.89
CA SER A 249 -20.03 0.81 16.76
C SER A 249 -18.70 0.42 17.39
N GLU A 250 -18.59 -0.85 17.84
CA GLU A 250 -17.33 -1.38 18.36
C GLU A 250 -16.19 -1.29 17.31
N ARG A 251 -16.51 -1.50 16.03
CA ARG A 251 -15.55 -1.34 14.94
C ARG A 251 -15.10 0.11 14.76
N ALA A 252 -16.02 1.07 14.86
CA ALA A 252 -15.69 2.48 14.75
C ALA A 252 -14.74 2.93 15.87
N ALA A 253 -14.95 2.47 17.11
CA ALA A 253 -14.04 2.75 18.21
C ALA A 253 -12.62 2.22 17.93
N PHE A 254 -12.52 0.99 17.41
CA PHE A 254 -11.24 0.43 16.97
C PHE A 254 -10.58 1.29 15.89
N LYS A 255 -11.32 1.70 14.83
CA LYS A 255 -10.79 2.54 13.75
C LYS A 255 -10.32 3.90 14.26
N LEU A 256 -11.13 4.56 15.09
CA LEU A 256 -10.80 5.87 15.66
C LEU A 256 -9.56 5.81 16.54
N SER A 257 -9.30 4.70 17.23
CA SER A 257 -8.08 4.54 18.05
C SER A 257 -6.76 4.69 17.27
N PHE A 258 -6.78 4.62 15.94
CA PHE A 258 -5.64 4.89 15.05
C PHE A 258 -5.68 6.28 14.40
N GLN A 259 -6.82 6.97 14.46
CA GLN A 259 -7.02 8.29 13.85
C GLN A 259 -6.86 9.44 14.84
N ILE A 260 -7.08 9.17 16.13
CA ILE A 260 -6.94 10.14 17.21
C ILE A 260 -5.85 9.65 18.17
N ASP A 261 -5.11 10.58 18.79
CA ASP A 261 -3.95 10.31 19.66
C ASP A 261 -4.35 9.64 21.00
N LYS A 262 -4.96 8.45 20.93
CA LYS A 262 -5.40 7.62 22.06
C LYS A 262 -6.39 8.29 23.01
N ASP A 263 -7.07 9.35 22.57
CA ASP A 263 -8.16 9.99 23.32
C ASP A 263 -9.50 9.26 23.13
N ILE A 264 -9.46 7.94 23.30
CA ILE A 264 -10.63 7.06 23.30
C ILE A 264 -10.56 6.07 24.45
N GLU A 265 -11.55 6.15 25.33
CA GLU A 265 -11.71 5.22 26.45
C GLU A 265 -13.08 4.56 26.36
N ILE A 266 -13.11 3.23 26.25
CA ILE A 266 -14.37 2.47 26.22
C ILE A 266 -14.93 2.38 27.64
N ILE A 267 -16.10 2.95 27.86
CA ILE A 267 -16.80 2.95 29.16
C ILE A 267 -17.62 1.68 29.33
N GLU A 268 -18.44 1.34 28.33
CA GLU A 268 -19.29 0.15 28.36
C GLU A 268 -19.65 -0.34 26.96
N LYS A 269 -20.06 -1.61 26.86
CA LYS A 269 -20.63 -2.19 25.65
C LYS A 269 -22.16 -2.20 25.74
N VAL A 270 -22.83 -1.84 24.64
CA VAL A 270 -24.28 -1.76 24.55
C VAL A 270 -24.77 -2.44 23.28
N LYS A 271 -25.88 -3.17 23.36
CA LYS A 271 -26.50 -3.76 22.17
C LYS A 271 -27.29 -2.69 21.43
N GLY A 272 -27.24 -2.68 20.10
CA GLY A 272 -27.97 -1.69 19.29
C GLY A 272 -29.48 -1.66 19.61
N SER A 273 -30.09 -2.80 19.92
CA SER A 273 -31.50 -2.89 20.34
C SER A 273 -31.84 -2.07 21.58
N LYS A 274 -30.87 -1.79 22.47
CA LYS A 274 -31.06 -0.93 23.65
C LYS A 274 -31.02 0.56 23.31
N LEU A 275 -30.51 0.92 22.13
CA LEU A 275 -30.42 2.31 21.65
C LEU A 275 -31.70 2.74 20.91
N VAL A 276 -32.45 1.78 20.37
CA VAL A 276 -33.72 2.04 19.66
C VAL A 276 -34.74 2.68 20.61
N GLY A 277 -35.44 3.70 20.12
CA GLY A 277 -36.42 4.49 20.88
C GLY A 277 -35.82 5.64 21.69
N MET A 278 -34.49 5.80 21.70
CA MET A 278 -33.86 6.98 22.31
C MET A 278 -34.19 8.25 21.54
N LYS A 279 -34.36 9.34 22.27
CA LYS A 279 -34.53 10.68 21.71
C LYS A 279 -33.19 11.37 21.57
N VAL A 280 -32.96 11.97 20.42
CA VAL A 280 -31.76 12.75 20.12
C VAL A 280 -32.16 14.10 19.52
N LYS A 281 -31.30 15.11 19.70
CA LYS A 281 -31.51 16.45 19.18
C LYS A 281 -30.65 16.68 17.95
N ASN A 282 -31.28 17.08 16.86
CA ASN A 282 -30.60 17.52 15.65
C ASN A 282 -29.80 18.81 15.95
N PRO A 283 -28.47 18.84 15.74
CA PRO A 283 -27.64 19.97 16.14
C PRO A 283 -27.91 21.25 15.33
N ILE A 284 -28.47 21.12 14.13
CA ILE A 284 -28.71 22.27 13.23
C ILE A 284 -30.14 22.79 13.36
N THR A 285 -31.13 21.91 13.40
CA THR A 285 -32.55 22.32 13.45
C THR A 285 -33.08 22.45 14.88
N GLY A 286 -32.39 21.86 15.86
CA GLY A 286 -32.83 21.80 17.26
C GLY A 286 -34.03 20.88 17.50
N LYS A 287 -34.58 20.23 16.46
CA LYS A 287 -35.70 19.29 16.58
C LYS A 287 -35.27 18.03 17.31
N GLU A 288 -36.17 17.52 18.13
CA GLU A 288 -36.05 16.20 18.73
C GLU A 288 -36.50 15.16 17.69
N ILE A 289 -35.65 14.17 17.48
CA ILE A 289 -35.85 13.04 16.57
C ILE A 289 -35.53 11.74 17.31
N GLU A 290 -35.90 10.60 16.74
CA GLU A 290 -35.80 9.30 17.41
C GLU A 290 -34.73 8.40 16.77
N VAL A 291 -34.18 7.49 17.58
CA VAL A 291 -33.31 6.40 17.11
C VAL A 291 -34.16 5.21 16.70
N TYR A 292 -34.07 4.82 15.45
CA TYR A 292 -34.76 3.68 14.85
C TYR A 292 -33.81 2.51 14.61
N GLY A 293 -34.36 1.30 14.64
CA GLY A 293 -33.62 0.08 14.31
C GLY A 293 -33.63 -0.18 12.81
N GLY A 294 -32.45 -0.23 12.18
CA GLY A 294 -32.27 -0.55 10.76
C GLY A 294 -31.18 -1.60 10.56
N SER A 295 -31.55 -2.82 10.17
CA SER A 295 -30.58 -3.92 9.95
C SER A 295 -29.67 -3.70 8.74
N PHE A 296 -30.00 -2.72 7.88
CA PHE A 296 -29.18 -2.31 6.75
C PHE A 296 -27.96 -1.46 7.16
N VAL A 297 -27.93 -0.94 8.39
CA VAL A 297 -26.80 -0.16 8.88
C VAL A 297 -25.59 -1.07 9.04
N ASP A 298 -24.54 -0.79 8.26
CA ASP A 298 -23.25 -1.44 8.36
C ASP A 298 -22.43 -0.83 9.50
N VAL A 299 -22.17 -1.62 10.54
CA VAL A 299 -21.37 -1.19 11.71
C VAL A 299 -19.89 -1.07 11.41
N ASP A 300 -19.41 -1.64 10.30
CA ASP A 300 -18.06 -1.46 9.83
C ASP A 300 -17.89 -0.16 9.05
N LEU A 301 -18.97 0.50 8.59
CA LEU A 301 -18.89 1.76 7.85
C LEU A 301 -19.08 3.00 8.76
N GLY A 302 -18.21 4.00 8.62
CA GLY A 302 -18.27 5.22 9.41
C GLY A 302 -18.26 4.93 10.92
N THR A 303 -19.27 5.43 11.62
CA THR A 303 -19.46 5.22 13.07
C THR A 303 -20.46 4.10 13.40
N GLY A 304 -21.07 3.46 12.40
CA GLY A 304 -22.24 2.61 12.58
C GLY A 304 -23.51 3.34 13.03
N VAL A 305 -23.51 4.68 12.98
CA VAL A 305 -24.65 5.54 13.27
C VAL A 305 -24.94 6.37 12.01
N VAL A 306 -26.17 6.33 11.53
CA VAL A 306 -26.57 6.99 10.28
C VAL A 306 -27.72 7.95 10.55
N MET A 307 -27.72 9.14 9.95
CA MET A 307 -28.88 10.03 10.02
C MET A 307 -29.87 9.71 8.89
N SER A 308 -31.16 9.62 9.23
CA SER A 308 -32.24 9.28 8.31
C SER A 308 -32.75 10.52 7.59
N VAL A 309 -32.59 10.59 6.27
CA VAL A 309 -33.11 11.64 5.38
C VAL A 309 -33.87 11.04 4.18
N PRO A 310 -35.08 10.47 4.39
CA PRO A 310 -35.83 9.76 3.34
C PRO A 310 -36.16 10.58 2.11
N ALA A 311 -36.20 11.92 2.23
CA ALA A 311 -36.43 12.81 1.11
C ALA A 311 -35.33 12.74 0.03
N HIS A 312 -34.11 12.29 0.38
CA HIS A 312 -32.95 12.31 -0.52
C HIS A 312 -32.08 11.05 -0.48
N ALA A 313 -32.41 10.07 0.36
CA ALA A 313 -31.70 8.82 0.51
C ALA A 313 -32.72 7.65 0.46
N PRO A 314 -32.79 6.89 -0.65
CA PRO A 314 -33.76 5.81 -0.81
C PRO A 314 -33.68 4.73 0.28
N PHE A 315 -32.48 4.47 0.82
CA PHE A 315 -32.27 3.52 1.91
C PHE A 315 -33.02 3.91 3.19
N ASP A 316 -33.33 5.19 3.38
CA ASP A 316 -34.05 5.65 4.57
C ASP A 316 -35.58 5.53 4.44
N TYR A 317 -36.08 5.27 3.23
CA TYR A 317 -37.51 5.16 2.95
C TYR A 317 -38.05 3.73 3.16
N TYR A 318 -37.22 2.72 2.95
CA TYR A 318 -37.57 1.30 3.02
C TYR A 318 -37.23 0.70 4.39
#